data_AF-A0A9D9GTL6-F1
#
_entry.id   AF-A0A9D9GTL6-F1
#
_cell.length_a   1.000
_cell.length_b   1.000
_cell.length_c   1.000
_cell.angle_alpha   90.00
_cell.angle_beta   90.00
_cell.angle_gamma   90.00
#
_symmetry.space_group_name_H-M   'P 1'
#
loop_
_entity.id
_entity.type
_entity.pdbx_description
1 polymer ?
#
loop_
_entity_poly.entity_id
_entity_poly.type
_entity_poly.pdbx_seq_one_letter_code
_entity_poly.pdbx_strand_id
1 'polypeptide(L)'
;MQDQDPLYEVGSLSEETLRKLEESGLRMTVQRRHIIDILMRSQCTSPKELWYEAKEYVPDLGIATVYRLINRLEQIGVLSKARNLGIRPLVPKLGNLLDARGKKIRSLEGVKLSEVLRKGLTAAGVVGQNNVIQLTLSGDTINVTLVK
;
A
#
# COMPACT_ATOMS: atom_id res chain seq x y z
N MET A 1 23.06 3.65 22.41
CA MET A 1 23.03 2.35 21.72
C MET A 1 22.60 2.63 20.30
N GLN A 2 23.53 2.49 19.36
CA GLN A 2 23.30 2.63 17.93
C GLN A 2 22.75 1.28 17.44
N ASP A 3 21.51 1.28 16.96
CA ASP A 3 20.92 0.13 16.26
C ASP A 3 21.59 0.00 14.89
N GLN A 4 22.72 -0.71 14.85
CA GLN A 4 23.23 -1.34 13.64
C GLN A 4 22.53 -2.70 13.52
N ASP A 5 21.34 -2.71 12.95
CA ASP A 5 20.64 -3.92 12.51
C ASP A 5 20.50 -3.80 10.98
N PRO A 6 20.88 -4.82 10.17
CA PRO A 6 20.94 -4.70 8.72
C PRO A 6 19.57 -4.25 8.20
N LEU A 7 19.56 -3.34 7.22
CA LEU A 7 18.37 -2.85 6.52
C LEU A 7 17.37 -4.00 6.30
N TYR A 8 16.37 -4.11 7.17
CA TYR A 8 15.18 -4.89 6.85
C TYR A 8 14.38 -4.04 5.87
N GLU A 9 14.64 -4.24 4.58
CA GLU A 9 13.83 -3.68 3.51
C GLU A 9 12.41 -4.23 3.67
N VAL A 10 11.46 -3.34 3.91
CA VAL A 10 10.04 -3.69 3.75
C VAL A 10 9.83 -3.89 2.27
N GLY A 11 10.00 -5.13 1.78
CA GLY A 11 9.96 -5.45 0.34
C GLY A 11 8.63 -5.12 -0.35
N SER A 12 7.65 -4.60 0.38
CA SER A 12 6.30 -4.25 -0.09
C SER A 12 5.99 -2.76 -0.08
N LEU A 13 6.72 -1.90 0.65
CA LEU A 13 6.47 -0.45 0.71
C LEU A 13 7.62 0.33 0.08
N SER A 14 7.32 1.42 -0.64
CA SER A 14 8.36 2.29 -1.18
C SER A 14 8.97 3.17 -0.08
N GLU A 15 10.21 3.63 -0.30
CA GLU A 15 10.89 4.60 0.56
C GLU A 15 10.05 5.86 0.81
N GLU A 16 9.31 6.32 -0.20
CA GLU A 16 8.40 7.44 -0.08
C GLU A 16 7.22 7.14 0.87
N THR A 17 6.66 5.93 0.83
CA THR A 17 5.63 5.52 1.78
C THR A 17 6.19 5.43 3.20
N LEU A 18 7.41 4.92 3.37
CA LEU A 18 8.08 4.87 4.67
C LEU A 18 8.32 6.28 5.22
N ARG A 19 8.78 7.20 4.38
CA ARG A 19 8.95 8.61 4.75
C ARG A 19 7.64 9.26 5.18
N LYS A 20 6.55 9.08 4.43
CA LYS A 20 5.21 9.57 4.79
C LYS A 20 4.70 9.00 6.12
N LEU A 21 5.04 7.74 6.44
CA LEU A 21 4.72 7.16 7.75
C LEU A 21 5.49 7.85 8.88
N GLU A 22 6.78 8.12 8.70
CA GLU A 22 7.58 8.84 9.70
C GLU A 22 7.09 10.28 9.88
N GLU A 23 6.78 10.99 8.79
CA GLU A 23 6.18 12.33 8.81
C GLU A 23 4.80 12.35 9.50
N SER A 24 4.04 11.25 9.45
CA SER A 24 2.77 11.10 10.19
C SER A 24 2.95 10.89 11.70
N GLY A 25 4.20 10.85 12.18
CA GLY A 25 4.57 10.64 13.59
C GLY A 25 4.74 9.17 13.99
N LEU A 26 4.80 8.24 13.03
CA LEU A 26 5.03 6.82 13.30
C LEU A 26 6.50 6.46 13.07
N ARG A 27 7.31 6.45 14.14
CA ARG A 27 8.71 5.98 14.08
C ARG A 27 8.79 4.57 13.51
N MET A 28 9.51 4.36 12.41
CA MET A 28 9.63 3.03 11.83
C MET A 28 10.72 2.21 12.54
N THR A 29 10.31 1.40 13.52
CA THR A 29 11.19 0.43 14.19
C THR A 29 11.21 -0.89 13.42
N VAL A 30 12.21 -1.75 13.66
CA VAL A 30 12.31 -3.09 13.04
C VAL A 30 11.03 -3.91 13.27
N GLN A 31 10.50 -3.90 14.49
CA GLN A 31 9.23 -4.56 14.81
C GLN A 31 8.05 -4.04 13.96
N ARG A 32 7.93 -2.72 13.77
CA ARG A 32 6.85 -2.13 12.94
C ARG A 32 7.00 -2.51 11.48
N ARG A 33 8.23 -2.59 10.97
CA ARG A 33 8.52 -3.05 9.61
C ARG A 33 8.07 -4.50 9.41
N HIS A 34 8.32 -5.40 10.36
CA HIS A 34 7.81 -6.77 10.29
C HIS A 34 6.29 -6.85 10.27
N ILE A 35 5.61 -6.10 11.14
CA ILE A 35 4.13 -6.10 11.18
C ILE A 35 3.55 -5.62 9.85
N ILE A 36 4.16 -4.59 9.24
CA ILE A 36 3.76 -4.09 7.91
C ILE A 36 4.01 -5.13 6.83
N ASP A 37 5.17 -5.78 6.83
CA ASP A 37 5.50 -6.80 5.82
C ASP A 37 4.51 -7.97 5.87
N ILE A 38 4.14 -8.42 7.07
CA ILE A 38 3.07 -9.42 7.27
C ILE A 38 1.75 -8.88 6.73
N LEU A 39 1.36 -7.65 7.09
CA LEU A 39 0.13 -7.02 6.61
C LEU A 39 0.06 -6.98 5.06
N MET A 40 1.17 -6.70 4.39
CA MET A 40 1.21 -6.58 2.92
C MET A 40 1.25 -7.93 2.20
N ARG A 41 1.80 -8.97 2.83
CA ARG A 41 1.95 -10.31 2.23
C ARG A 41 0.81 -11.26 2.58
N SER A 42 0.26 -11.16 3.79
CA SER A 42 -0.73 -12.09 4.27
C SER A 42 -2.14 -11.74 3.76
N GLN A 43 -3.01 -12.74 3.72
CA GLN A 43 -4.43 -12.55 3.39
C GLN A 43 -5.24 -12.18 4.65
N CYS A 44 -4.59 -11.62 5.68
CA CYS A 44 -5.25 -11.17 6.90
C CYS A 44 -6.41 -10.24 6.56
N THR A 45 -7.61 -10.64 6.95
CA THR A 45 -8.82 -9.86 6.73
C THR A 45 -9.20 -9.04 7.95
N SER A 46 -8.59 -9.28 9.12
CA SER A 46 -8.88 -8.56 10.36
C SER A 46 -7.64 -8.12 11.14
N PRO A 47 -7.72 -7.05 11.95
CA PRO A 47 -6.64 -6.65 12.86
C PRO A 47 -6.24 -7.75 13.85
N LYS A 48 -7.16 -8.65 14.19
CA LYS A 48 -6.93 -9.76 15.12
C LYS A 48 -6.10 -10.88 14.47
N GLU A 49 -6.37 -11.20 13.21
CA GLU A 49 -5.57 -12.14 12.43
C GLU A 49 -4.14 -11.61 12.26
N LEU A 50 -4.01 -10.34 11.87
CA LEU A 50 -2.70 -9.69 11.75
C LEU A 50 -1.95 -9.70 13.08
N TRP A 51 -2.63 -9.40 14.19
CA TRP A 51 -2.03 -9.46 15.51
C TRP A 51 -1.54 -10.86 15.87
N TYR A 52 -2.32 -11.89 15.55
CA TYR A 52 -1.96 -13.27 15.83
C TYR A 52 -0.70 -13.70 15.05
N GLU A 53 -0.69 -13.47 13.73
CA GLU A 53 0.48 -13.77 12.88
C GLU A 53 1.71 -12.96 13.30
N ALA A 54 1.54 -11.66 13.55
CA ALA A 54 2.67 -10.80 13.91
C ALA A 54 3.26 -11.11 15.29
N LYS A 55 2.48 -11.72 16.21
CA LYS A 55 2.96 -12.09 17.54
C LYS A 55 4.00 -13.22 17.51
N GLU A 56 3.99 -14.06 16.48
CA GLU A 56 5.03 -15.09 16.29
C GLU A 56 6.44 -14.47 16.11
N TYR A 57 6.49 -13.27 15.52
CA TYR A 57 7.74 -12.54 15.26
C TYR A 57 8.00 -11.44 16.29
N VAL A 58 6.94 -10.88 16.88
CA VAL A 58 7.00 -9.79 17.88
C VAL A 58 6.21 -10.20 19.13
N PRO A 59 6.79 -10.98 20.05
CA PRO A 59 6.07 -11.57 21.18
C PRO A 59 5.37 -10.55 22.10
N ASP A 60 5.97 -9.37 22.27
CA ASP A 60 5.47 -8.27 23.10
C ASP A 60 4.43 -7.38 22.38
N LEU A 61 3.97 -7.77 21.19
CA LEU A 61 3.04 -6.98 20.40
C LEU A 61 1.65 -6.90 21.07
N GLY A 62 1.32 -5.70 21.54
CA GLY A 62 -0.04 -5.37 21.98
C GLY A 62 -0.98 -5.13 20.80
N ILE A 63 -2.23 -5.61 20.92
CA ILE A 63 -3.29 -5.41 19.92
C ILE A 63 -3.54 -3.93 19.61
N ALA A 64 -3.43 -3.04 20.61
CA ALA A 64 -3.58 -1.60 20.42
C ALA A 64 -2.54 -1.01 19.44
N THR A 65 -1.32 -1.58 19.41
CA THR A 65 -0.27 -1.17 18.46
C THR A 65 -0.67 -1.51 17.03
N VAL A 66 -1.30 -2.67 16.81
CA VAL A 66 -1.81 -3.08 15.49
C VAL A 66 -2.89 -2.11 15.01
N TYR A 67 -3.85 -1.76 15.86
CA TYR A 67 -4.87 -0.77 15.50
C TYR A 67 -4.28 0.61 15.17
N ARG A 68 -3.32 1.10 15.97
CA ARG A 68 -2.67 2.39 15.68
C ARG A 68 -1.93 2.36 14.35
N LEU A 69 -1.23 1.26 14.05
CA LEU A 69 -0.52 1.08 12.79
C LEU A 69 -1.48 1.11 11.60
N ILE A 70 -2.57 0.33 11.65
CA ILE A 70 -3.59 0.30 10.58
C ILE A 70 -4.18 1.69 10.37
N ASN A 71 -4.58 2.37 11.45
CA ASN A 71 -5.14 3.72 11.36
C ASN A 71 -4.17 4.70 10.69
N ARG A 72 -2.86 4.61 10.96
CA ARG A 72 -1.85 5.48 10.32
C ARG A 72 -1.70 5.17 8.84
N LEU A 73 -1.61 3.89 8.48
CA LEU A 73 -1.54 3.46 7.09
C LEU A 73 -2.80 3.84 6.29
N GLU A 74 -3.98 3.78 6.91
CA GLU A 74 -5.22 4.29 6.32
C GLU A 74 -5.20 5.81 6.13
N GLN A 75 -4.73 6.56 7.13
CA GLN A 75 -4.66 8.03 7.06
C GLN A 75 -3.78 8.51 5.90
N ILE A 76 -2.68 7.81 5.63
CA ILE A 76 -1.80 8.12 4.49
C ILE A 76 -2.22 7.42 3.20
N GLY A 77 -3.40 6.79 3.15
CA GLY A 77 -3.96 6.20 1.94
C GLY A 77 -3.24 4.94 1.44
N VAL A 78 -2.46 4.27 2.28
CA VAL A 78 -1.83 2.98 1.95
C VAL A 78 -2.82 1.82 2.09
N LEU A 79 -3.77 1.93 3.02
CA LEU A 79 -4.82 0.94 3.25
C LEU A 79 -6.21 1.50 2.99
N SER A 80 -7.11 0.60 2.57
CA SER A 80 -8.52 0.93 2.33
C SER A 80 -9.38 0.72 3.58
N LYS A 81 -10.21 1.72 3.92
CA LYS A 81 -11.22 1.71 5.00
C LYS A 81 -12.50 0.93 4.64
N ALA A 82 -12.40 -0.10 3.82
CA ALA A 82 -13.58 -0.85 3.39
C ALA A 82 -14.01 -1.78 4.52
N ARG A 83 -15.04 -1.35 5.28
CA ARG A 83 -15.64 -2.01 6.46
C ARG A 83 -15.93 -3.51 6.28
N ASN A 84 -16.04 -3.99 5.05
CA ASN A 84 -16.43 -5.36 4.68
C ASN A 84 -15.35 -6.12 3.89
N LEU A 85 -14.22 -5.49 3.50
CA LEU A 85 -13.17 -6.13 2.68
C LEU A 85 -11.95 -6.56 3.51
N GLY A 86 -11.89 -6.13 4.77
CA GLY A 86 -10.73 -6.34 5.63
C GLY A 86 -9.59 -5.36 5.35
N ILE A 87 -8.44 -5.61 5.96
CA ILE A 87 -7.25 -4.78 5.82
C ILE A 87 -6.56 -5.12 4.50
N ARG A 88 -6.60 -4.23 3.51
CA ARG A 88 -5.96 -4.46 2.21
C ARG A 88 -5.26 -3.21 1.67
N PRO A 89 -4.17 -3.37 0.89
CA PRO A 89 -3.55 -2.28 0.16
C PRO A 89 -4.56 -1.51 -0.70
N LEU A 90 -4.48 -0.18 -0.68
CA LEU A 90 -5.31 0.66 -1.52
C LEU A 90 -4.78 0.65 -2.96
N VAL A 91 -5.57 0.05 -3.85
CA VAL A 91 -5.27 0.01 -5.28
C VAL A 91 -6.14 1.02 -6.01
N PRO A 92 -5.56 2.03 -6.68
CA PRO A 92 -6.33 3.02 -7.42
C PRO A 92 -7.07 2.37 -8.59
N LYS A 93 -8.30 2.83 -8.85
CA LYS A 93 -9.18 2.33 -9.92
C LYS A 93 -9.71 3.50 -10.73
N LEU A 94 -9.99 3.24 -12.00
CA LEU A 94 -10.72 4.19 -12.84
C LEU A 94 -12.19 4.20 -12.43
N GLY A 95 -12.74 5.42 -12.28
CA GLY A 95 -14.14 5.65 -11.98
C GLY A 95 -14.92 6.00 -13.24
N ASN A 96 -15.12 7.29 -13.48
CA ASN A 96 -15.94 7.79 -14.58
C ASN A 96 -15.13 8.74 -15.47
N LEU A 97 -15.42 8.74 -16.76
CA LEU A 97 -15.04 9.81 -17.66
C LEU A 97 -16.10 10.92 -17.56
N LEU A 98 -15.69 12.12 -17.19
CA LEU A 98 -16.55 13.29 -17.02
C LEU A 98 -16.20 14.36 -18.06
N ASP A 99 -17.17 15.18 -18.43
CA ASP A 99 -16.88 16.40 -19.18
C ASP A 99 -16.36 17.51 -18.25
N ALA A 100 -15.98 18.65 -18.82
CA ALA A 100 -15.48 19.81 -18.07
C ALA A 100 -16.49 20.40 -17.07
N ARG A 101 -17.79 20.05 -17.17
CA ARG A 101 -18.86 20.47 -16.25
C ARG A 101 -19.15 19.41 -15.19
N GLY A 102 -18.38 18.32 -15.15
CA GLY A 102 -18.57 17.20 -14.23
C GLY A 102 -19.69 16.23 -14.64
N LYS A 103 -20.29 16.39 -15.83
CA LYS A 103 -21.31 15.45 -16.31
C LYS A 103 -20.65 14.15 -16.75
N LYS A 104 -21.16 13.02 -16.26
CA LYS A 104 -20.69 11.70 -16.66
C LYS A 104 -20.91 11.48 -18.16
N ILE A 105 -19.81 11.23 -18.87
CA ILE A 105 -19.79 10.79 -20.26
C ILE A 105 -19.96 9.27 -20.30
N ARG A 106 -19.13 8.54 -19.55
CA ARG A 106 -19.23 7.06 -19.42
C ARG A 106 -18.57 6.52 -18.16
N SER A 107 -18.99 5.31 -17.74
CA SER A 107 -18.27 4.54 -16.72
C SER A 107 -16.99 3.97 -17.32
N LEU A 108 -15.92 3.95 -16.53
CA LEU A 108 -14.68 3.25 -16.83
C LEU A 108 -14.52 1.98 -15.97
N GLU A 109 -15.57 1.58 -15.26
CA GLU A 109 -15.64 0.29 -14.57
C GLU A 109 -15.34 -0.84 -15.56
N GLY A 110 -14.42 -1.72 -15.18
CA GLY A 110 -13.91 -2.80 -16.03
C GLY A 110 -12.63 -2.46 -16.80
N VAL A 111 -12.30 -1.18 -16.97
CA VAL A 111 -11.00 -0.78 -17.53
C VAL A 111 -9.93 -0.87 -16.45
N LYS A 112 -8.92 -1.71 -16.66
CA LYS A 112 -7.80 -1.86 -15.72
C LYS A 112 -6.86 -0.66 -15.84
N LEU A 113 -6.81 0.18 -14.79
CA LEU A 113 -5.88 1.33 -14.73
C LEU A 113 -4.43 0.92 -14.98
N SER A 114 -4.00 -0.23 -14.45
CA SER A 114 -2.65 -0.77 -14.66
C SER A 114 -2.34 -1.05 -16.13
N GLU A 115 -3.31 -1.51 -16.91
CA GLU A 115 -3.09 -1.75 -18.33
C GLU A 115 -2.93 -0.44 -19.11
N VAL A 116 -3.77 0.56 -18.81
CA VAL A 116 -3.73 1.88 -19.43
C VAL A 116 -2.38 2.55 -19.14
N LEU A 117 -1.97 2.58 -17.87
CA LEU A 117 -0.69 3.16 -17.46
C LEU A 117 0.49 2.41 -18.08
N ARG A 118 0.47 1.07 -18.08
CA ARG A 118 1.54 0.27 -18.70
C ARG A 118 1.73 0.64 -20.17
N LYS A 119 0.64 0.70 -20.95
CA LYS A 119 0.71 1.08 -22.37
C LYS A 119 1.29 2.49 -22.55
N GLY A 120 0.86 3.46 -21.73
CA GLY A 120 1.41 4.82 -21.76
C GLY A 120 2.90 4.87 -21.41
N LEU A 121 3.31 4.18 -20.35
CA LEU A 121 4.71 4.11 -19.92
C LEU A 121 5.61 3.40 -20.95
N THR A 122 5.11 2.35 -21.61
CA THR A 122 5.83 1.69 -22.70
C THR A 122 5.99 2.59 -23.92
N ALA A 123 4.92 3.31 -24.30
CA ALA A 123 5.00 4.27 -25.41
C ALA A 123 5.99 5.42 -25.11
N ALA A 124 6.11 5.81 -23.85
CA ALA A 124 7.09 6.79 -23.39
C ALA A 124 8.51 6.23 -23.20
N GLY A 125 8.73 4.92 -23.40
CA GLY A 125 10.04 4.28 -23.23
C GLY A 125 10.48 4.07 -21.77
N VAL A 126 9.58 4.22 -20.80
CA VAL A 126 9.88 4.11 -19.35
C VAL A 126 9.91 2.64 -18.90
N VAL A 127 9.06 1.79 -19.46
CA VAL A 127 8.99 0.35 -19.13
C VAL A 127 8.91 -0.50 -20.40
N GLY A 128 9.50 -1.70 -20.36
CA GLY A 128 9.47 -2.67 -21.45
C GLY A 128 8.08 -3.29 -21.68
N GLN A 129 7.87 -3.84 -22.88
CA GLN A 129 6.57 -4.40 -23.29
C GLN A 129 6.10 -5.58 -22.42
N ASN A 130 7.03 -6.31 -21.80
CA ASN A 130 6.73 -7.50 -21.00
C ASN A 130 6.68 -7.23 -19.50
N ASN A 131 6.89 -5.98 -19.06
CA ASN A 131 6.84 -5.68 -17.64
C ASN A 131 5.41 -5.73 -17.12
N VAL A 132 5.23 -6.48 -16.02
CA VAL A 132 4.00 -6.45 -15.22
C VAL A 132 4.13 -5.32 -14.20
N ILE A 133 3.08 -4.50 -14.07
CA ILE A 133 3.07 -3.40 -13.10
C ILE A 133 1.97 -3.59 -12.05
N GLN A 134 2.29 -3.23 -10.82
CA GLN A 134 1.35 -3.08 -9.72
C GLN A 134 1.23 -1.61 -9.35
N LEU A 135 0.02 -1.18 -9.00
CA LEU A 135 -0.27 0.19 -8.59
C LEU A 135 -0.63 0.22 -7.12
N THR A 136 -0.05 1.16 -6.38
CA THR A 136 -0.45 1.50 -5.02
C THR A 136 -0.66 3.00 -4.91
N LEU A 137 -1.55 3.41 -4.00
CA LEU A 137 -1.72 4.82 -3.65
C LEU A 137 -0.97 5.12 -2.34
N SER A 138 -0.38 6.30 -2.23
CA SER A 138 0.21 6.81 -0.99
C SER A 138 -0.03 8.31 -0.92
N GLY A 139 -1.04 8.72 -0.15
CA GLY A 139 -1.60 10.06 -0.17
C GLY A 139 -2.25 10.34 -1.51
N ASP A 140 -1.73 11.33 -2.22
CA ASP A 140 -2.12 11.75 -3.58
C ASP A 140 -1.27 11.11 -4.69
N THR A 141 -0.24 10.35 -4.32
CA THR A 141 0.75 9.81 -5.25
C THR A 141 0.42 8.37 -5.66
N ILE A 142 0.41 8.09 -6.96
CA ILE A 142 0.33 6.71 -7.49
C ILE A 142 1.74 6.19 -7.69
N ASN A 143 2.10 5.12 -6.99
CA ASN A 143 3.35 4.40 -7.19
C ASN A 143 3.16 3.26 -8.20
N VAL A 144 4.14 3.09 -9.08
CA VAL A 144 4.18 2.01 -10.08
C VAL A 144 5.34 1.09 -9.75
N THR A 145 5.03 -0.15 -9.35
CA THR A 145 6.03 -1.16 -9.01
C THR A 145 6.12 -2.19 -10.12
N LEU A 146 7.33 -2.49 -10.59
CA LEU A 146 7.58 -3.60 -11.52
C LEU A 146 7.52 -4.91 -10.74
N VAL A 147 6.63 -5.81 -11.16
CA VAL A 147 6.49 -7.14 -10.58
C VAL A 147 7.41 -8.09 -11.36
N LYS A 148 8.17 -8.92 -10.63
CA LYS A 148 9.01 -9.98 -11.20
C LYS A 148 8.17 -11.17 -11.65
#